data_AF-A0A2E8UY02-F1
#
_entry.id   AF-A0A2E8UY02-F1
#
_cell.length_a   1.000
_cell.length_b   1.000
_cell.length_c   1.000
_cell.angle_alpha   90.00
_cell.angle_beta   90.00
_cell.angle_gamma   90.00
#
_symmetry.space_group_name_H-M   'P 1'
#
loop_
_entity.id
_entity.type
_entity.pdbx_description
1 polymer ?
#
loop_
_entity_poly.entity_id
_entity_poly.type
_entity_poly.pdbx_seq_one_letter_code
_entity_poly.pdbx_strand_id
1 'polypeptide(L)'
;MQETIARANDRYSQADQTSGYETSLFLQFAIEAGTGNEDAADYLLTVMDDAMYEAVLWWSDIPDEDRPATPFTDDNPYVADLFSEELLSEGDALMDEADELRLTAEEAEATSDRYNLANVFFAVVLFIAGLTTIIQRRSIQVSFLSVSILGLTSGLVLLALTPGWFSLA
;
A
#
# COMPACT_ATOMS: atom_id res chain seq x y z
N MET A 1 4.18 -4.65 -5.66
CA MET A 1 4.59 -3.47 -4.84
C MET A 1 4.93 -2.26 -5.70
N GLN A 2 6.11 -2.13 -6.33
CA GLN A 2 6.43 -0.91 -7.11
C GLN A 2 5.45 -0.66 -8.25
N GLU A 3 5.06 -1.71 -8.97
CA GLU A 3 4.02 -1.63 -10.00
C GLU A 3 2.65 -1.25 -9.41
N THR A 4 2.26 -1.85 -8.27
CA THR A 4 1.00 -1.57 -7.56
C THR A 4 0.93 -0.09 -7.13
N ILE A 5 2.00 0.43 -6.53
CA ILE A 5 2.10 1.85 -6.13
C ILE A 5 2.05 2.76 -7.35
N ALA A 6 2.70 2.38 -8.46
CA ALA A 6 2.64 3.17 -9.69
C ALA A 6 1.21 3.23 -10.25
N ARG A 7 0.46 2.12 -10.22
CA ARG A 7 -0.96 2.09 -10.61
C ARG A 7 -1.82 2.93 -9.67
N ALA A 8 -1.59 2.87 -8.36
CA ALA A 8 -2.32 3.72 -7.40
C ALA A 8 -2.12 5.21 -7.69
N ASN A 9 -0.87 5.63 -7.89
CA ASN A 9 -0.55 7.03 -8.24
C ASN A 9 -1.16 7.45 -9.58
N ASP A 10 -1.23 6.54 -10.55
CA ASP A 10 -1.90 6.77 -11.82
C ASP A 10 -3.41 7.01 -11.63
N ARG A 11 -4.06 6.23 -10.74
CA ARG A 11 -5.47 6.44 -10.38
C ARG A 11 -5.71 7.75 -9.66
N TYR A 12 -4.89 8.12 -8.67
CA TYR A 12 -5.01 9.43 -8.01
C TYR A 12 -4.83 10.60 -8.99
N SER A 13 -3.87 10.49 -9.91
CA SER A 13 -3.67 11.51 -10.94
C SER A 13 -4.87 11.63 -11.88
N GLN A 14 -5.50 10.51 -12.23
CA GLN A 14 -6.73 10.50 -13.03
C GLN A 14 -7.92 11.07 -12.24
N ALA A 15 -8.03 10.76 -10.95
CA ALA A 15 -9.05 11.32 -10.08
C ALA A 15 -8.96 12.85 -9.98
N ASP A 16 -7.77 13.39 -9.74
CA ASP A 16 -7.53 14.84 -9.70
C ASP A 16 -7.91 15.54 -11.02
N GLN A 17 -7.54 14.94 -12.16
CA GLN A 17 -7.89 15.46 -13.47
C GLN A 17 -9.41 15.41 -13.71
N THR A 18 -10.05 14.33 -13.31
CA THR A 18 -11.50 14.11 -13.47
C THR A 18 -12.29 15.07 -12.58
N SER A 19 -11.92 15.19 -11.30
CA SER A 19 -12.53 16.14 -10.36
C SER A 19 -12.41 17.59 -10.85
N GLY A 20 -11.26 17.95 -11.43
CA GLY A 20 -11.08 19.25 -12.07
C GLY A 20 -12.00 19.46 -13.28
N TYR A 21 -12.21 18.42 -14.09
CA TYR A 21 -13.14 18.46 -15.22
C TYR A 21 -14.60 18.59 -14.76
N GLU A 22 -15.04 17.76 -13.81
CA GLU A 22 -16.38 17.80 -13.20
C GLU A 22 -16.66 19.19 -12.60
N THR A 23 -15.71 19.73 -11.83
CA THR A 23 -15.84 21.07 -11.24
C THR A 23 -15.96 22.17 -12.31
N SER A 24 -15.17 22.08 -13.38
CA SER A 24 -15.21 23.03 -14.49
C SER A 24 -16.54 22.98 -15.25
N LEU A 25 -17.07 21.78 -15.47
CA LEU A 25 -18.33 21.57 -16.16
C LEU A 25 -19.52 22.08 -15.32
N PHE A 26 -19.51 21.83 -14.01
CA PHE A 26 -20.48 22.43 -13.08
C PHE A 26 -20.40 23.96 -13.08
N LEU A 27 -19.20 24.54 -13.01
CA LEU A 27 -19.06 26.00 -12.98
C LEU A 27 -19.62 26.64 -14.25
N GLN A 28 -19.41 26.03 -15.42
CA GLN A 28 -20.02 26.48 -16.67
C GLN A 28 -21.55 26.40 -16.59
N PHE A 29 -22.09 25.29 -16.10
CA PHE A 29 -23.54 25.13 -15.92
C PHE A 29 -24.11 26.22 -15.00
N ALA A 30 -23.48 26.45 -13.85
CA ALA A 30 -23.93 27.45 -12.87
C ALA A 30 -23.91 28.87 -13.44
N ILE A 31 -22.93 29.22 -14.29
CA ILE A 31 -22.85 30.52 -14.95
C ILE A 31 -23.98 30.67 -15.99
N GLU A 32 -24.18 29.68 -16.87
CA GLU A 32 -25.21 29.75 -17.92
C GLU A 32 -26.62 29.77 -17.30
N ALA A 33 -26.87 28.92 -16.30
CA ALA A 33 -28.13 28.91 -15.54
C ALA A 33 -28.36 30.25 -14.82
N GLY A 34 -27.34 30.80 -14.15
CA GLY A 34 -27.44 32.07 -13.43
C GLY A 34 -27.58 33.30 -14.32
N THR A 35 -27.17 33.22 -15.59
CA THR A 35 -27.31 34.30 -16.58
C THR A 35 -28.59 34.19 -17.42
N GLY A 36 -29.40 33.16 -17.20
CA GLY A 36 -30.67 32.93 -17.90
C GLY A 36 -30.50 32.35 -19.30
N ASN A 37 -29.35 31.76 -19.61
CA ASN A 37 -29.10 31.07 -20.87
C ASN A 37 -29.50 29.58 -20.76
N GLU A 38 -30.81 29.33 -20.69
CA GLU A 38 -31.39 28.01 -20.44
C GLU A 38 -30.92 26.97 -21.47
N ASP A 39 -30.87 27.32 -22.77
CA ASP A 39 -30.42 26.41 -23.83
C ASP A 39 -28.98 25.91 -23.60
N ALA A 40 -28.08 26.78 -23.12
CA ALA A 40 -26.70 26.42 -22.85
C ALA A 40 -26.57 25.61 -21.55
N ALA A 41 -27.33 25.96 -20.51
CA ALA A 41 -27.37 25.20 -19.27
C ALA A 41 -27.90 23.77 -19.50
N ASP A 42 -28.98 23.62 -20.25
CA ASP A 42 -29.56 22.32 -20.60
C ASP A 42 -28.58 21.47 -21.40
N TYR A 43 -27.87 22.07 -22.37
CA TYR A 43 -26.82 21.36 -23.11
C TYR A 43 -25.72 20.84 -22.19
N LEU A 44 -25.28 21.64 -21.21
CA LEU A 44 -24.24 21.24 -20.27
C LEU A 44 -24.65 20.04 -19.40
N LEU A 45 -25.94 19.94 -19.02
CA LEU A 45 -26.47 18.75 -18.35
C LEU A 45 -26.40 17.50 -19.24
N THR A 46 -26.58 17.62 -20.56
CA THR A 46 -26.55 16.47 -21.48
C THR A 46 -25.15 15.88 -21.70
N VAL A 47 -24.09 16.63 -21.39
CA VAL A 47 -22.70 16.17 -21.55
C VAL A 47 -22.08 15.68 -20.23
N MET A 48 -22.78 15.89 -19.11
CA MET A 48 -22.43 15.27 -17.84
C MET A 48 -22.69 13.76 -17.91
N ASP A 49 -21.88 12.98 -17.19
CA ASP A 49 -22.22 11.58 -16.94
C ASP A 49 -23.41 11.46 -15.97
N ASP A 50 -23.94 10.25 -15.82
CA ASP A 50 -25.15 9.98 -15.05
C ASP A 50 -25.01 10.43 -13.58
N ALA A 51 -23.86 10.15 -12.96
CA ALA A 51 -23.63 10.48 -11.55
C ALA A 51 -23.52 12.01 -11.34
N MET A 52 -22.77 12.69 -12.20
CA MET A 52 -22.63 14.13 -12.15
C MET A 52 -23.96 14.83 -12.44
N TYR A 53 -24.72 14.33 -13.40
CA TYR A 53 -26.06 14.84 -13.71
C TYR A 53 -26.99 14.77 -12.48
N GLU A 54 -27.08 13.61 -11.82
CA GLU A 54 -27.89 13.44 -10.61
C GLU A 54 -27.40 14.34 -9.46
N ALA A 55 -26.08 14.47 -9.30
CA ALA A 55 -25.50 15.35 -8.29
C ALA A 55 -25.87 16.84 -8.52
N VAL A 56 -25.84 17.30 -9.77
CA VAL A 56 -26.20 18.67 -10.15
C VAL A 56 -27.71 18.90 -10.06
N LEU A 57 -28.53 17.92 -10.43
CA LEU A 57 -29.99 18.00 -10.27
C LEU A 57 -30.40 18.10 -8.81
N TRP A 58 -29.85 17.23 -7.95
CA TRP A 58 -30.10 17.27 -6.52
C TRP A 58 -29.78 18.65 -5.94
N TRP A 59 -28.64 19.22 -6.34
CA TRP A 59 -28.21 20.55 -5.92
C TRP A 59 -29.15 21.65 -6.43
N SER A 60 -29.61 21.53 -7.68
CA SER A 60 -30.50 22.51 -8.32
C SER A 60 -31.90 22.53 -7.69
N ASP A 61 -32.37 21.39 -7.16
CA ASP A 61 -33.67 21.28 -6.50
C ASP A 61 -33.71 21.93 -5.11
N ILE A 62 -32.55 22.22 -4.50
CA ILE A 62 -32.47 22.89 -3.19
C ILE A 62 -32.82 24.38 -3.37
N PRO A 63 -33.69 24.95 -2.51
CA PRO A 63 -33.97 26.38 -2.52
C PRO A 63 -32.71 27.22 -2.34
N ASP A 64 -32.61 28.35 -3.04
CA ASP A 64 -31.42 29.22 -3.05
C ASP A 64 -30.93 29.64 -1.64
N GLU A 65 -31.83 29.78 -0.66
CA GLU A 65 -31.49 30.16 0.72
C GLU A 65 -30.70 29.06 1.47
N ASP A 66 -30.92 27.80 1.13
CA ASP A 66 -30.34 26.62 1.78
C ASP A 66 -29.34 25.88 0.87
N ARG A 67 -29.17 26.33 -0.38
CA ARG A 67 -28.34 25.65 -1.38
C ARG A 67 -26.85 25.80 -1.05
N PRO A 68 -26.09 24.69 -0.99
CA PRO A 68 -24.64 24.77 -0.80
C PRO A 68 -23.96 25.41 -2.03
N ALA A 69 -22.70 25.84 -1.88
CA ALA A 69 -22.01 26.56 -2.96
C ALA A 69 -21.79 25.71 -4.22
N THR A 70 -21.67 24.38 -4.08
CA THR A 70 -21.44 23.41 -5.16
C THR A 70 -22.22 22.13 -4.86
N PRO A 71 -22.45 21.24 -5.85
CA PRO A 71 -23.01 19.92 -5.63
C PRO A 71 -22.01 18.97 -4.94
N PHE A 72 -20.72 19.33 -4.89
CA PHE A 72 -19.63 18.50 -4.38
C PHE A 72 -19.49 18.61 -2.86
N THR A 73 -20.53 18.23 -2.14
CA THR A 73 -20.59 18.26 -0.68
C THR A 73 -20.99 16.90 -0.13
N ASP A 74 -20.49 16.54 1.05
CA ASP A 74 -20.80 15.27 1.72
C ASP A 74 -22.31 15.01 1.92
N ASP A 75 -23.13 16.06 1.96
CA ASP A 75 -24.60 15.94 2.10
C ASP A 75 -25.29 15.47 0.80
N ASN A 76 -24.60 15.55 -0.35
CA ASN A 76 -25.12 15.11 -1.64
C ASN A 76 -24.91 13.61 -1.81
N PRO A 77 -25.98 12.80 -1.89
CA PRO A 77 -25.86 11.34 -1.94
C PRO A 77 -25.19 10.82 -3.21
N TYR A 78 -25.10 11.63 -4.27
CA TYR A 78 -24.56 11.23 -5.56
C TYR A 78 -23.07 11.53 -5.70
N VAL A 79 -22.46 12.24 -4.74
CA VAL A 79 -21.01 12.57 -4.80
C VAL A 79 -20.16 11.32 -4.76
N ALA A 80 -20.52 10.34 -3.93
CA ALA A 80 -19.78 9.07 -3.82
C ALA A 80 -19.77 8.23 -5.12
N ASP A 81 -20.73 8.48 -6.02
CA ASP A 81 -20.85 7.78 -7.30
C ASP A 81 -20.14 8.53 -8.44
N LEU A 82 -19.54 9.68 -8.18
CA LEU A 82 -18.76 10.42 -9.18
C LEU A 82 -17.56 9.59 -9.65
N PHE A 83 -17.21 9.71 -10.92
CA PHE A 83 -16.11 8.95 -11.49
C PHE A 83 -14.77 9.33 -10.84
N SER A 84 -14.60 10.58 -10.41
CA SER A 84 -13.44 11.00 -9.62
C SER A 84 -13.33 10.25 -8.28
N GLU A 85 -14.43 10.05 -7.57
CA GLU A 85 -14.49 9.30 -6.30
C GLU A 85 -14.26 7.80 -6.51
N GLU A 86 -14.77 7.21 -7.60
CA GLU A 86 -14.47 5.82 -7.98
C GLU A 86 -12.95 5.63 -8.16
N LEU A 87 -12.30 6.54 -8.89
CA LEU A 87 -10.85 6.49 -9.12
C LEU A 87 -10.05 6.68 -7.83
N LEU A 88 -10.50 7.53 -6.90
CA LEU A 88 -9.89 7.66 -5.58
C LEU A 88 -9.99 6.34 -4.81
N SER A 89 -11.18 5.74 -4.75
CA SER A 89 -11.40 4.46 -4.07
C SER A 89 -10.56 3.33 -4.69
N GLU A 90 -10.39 3.29 -6.02
CA GLU A 90 -9.51 2.31 -6.67
C GLU A 90 -8.03 2.55 -6.32
N GLY A 91 -7.61 3.82 -6.22
CA GLY A 91 -6.27 4.20 -5.78
C GLY A 91 -5.98 3.74 -4.35
N ASP A 92 -6.93 3.96 -3.44
CA ASP A 92 -6.82 3.54 -2.04
C ASP A 92 -6.71 2.02 -1.92
N ALA A 93 -7.57 1.27 -2.63
CA ALA A 93 -7.52 -0.19 -2.64
C ALA A 93 -6.16 -0.74 -3.13
N LEU A 94 -5.55 -0.10 -4.14
CA LEU A 94 -4.22 -0.47 -4.64
C LEU A 94 -3.10 -0.13 -3.63
N MET A 95 -3.24 0.95 -2.86
CA MET A 95 -2.28 1.27 -1.79
C MET A 95 -2.37 0.27 -0.65
N ASP A 96 -3.57 -0.12 -0.26
CA ASP A 96 -3.79 -1.16 0.76
C ASP A 96 -3.15 -2.49 0.32
N GLU A 97 -3.34 -2.91 -0.93
CA GLU A 97 -2.68 -4.09 -1.50
C GLU A 97 -1.15 -3.97 -1.46
N ALA A 98 -0.61 -2.79 -1.79
CA ALA A 98 0.83 -2.55 -1.75
C ALA A 98 1.40 -2.67 -0.33
N ASP A 99 0.65 -2.21 0.68
CA ASP A 99 1.03 -2.31 2.08
C ASP A 99 0.98 -3.75 2.60
N GLU A 100 -0.01 -4.55 2.21
CA GLU A 100 -0.04 -5.98 2.55
C GLU A 100 1.17 -6.73 1.98
N LEU A 101 1.54 -6.43 0.71
CA LEU A 101 2.74 -6.98 0.09
C LEU A 101 4.02 -6.56 0.82
N ARG A 102 4.06 -5.32 1.34
CA ARG A 102 5.19 -4.83 2.13
C ARG A 102 5.33 -5.58 3.44
N LEU A 103 4.24 -5.74 4.19
CA LEU A 103 4.25 -6.49 5.45
C LEU A 103 4.70 -7.94 5.22
N THR A 104 4.21 -8.58 4.16
CA THR A 104 4.62 -9.94 3.79
C THR A 104 6.12 -10.02 3.44
N ALA A 105 6.64 -9.03 2.73
CA ALA A 105 8.06 -8.96 2.39
C ALA A 105 8.94 -8.74 3.63
N GLU A 106 8.51 -7.89 4.56
CA GLU A 106 9.22 -7.63 5.83
C GLU A 106 9.32 -8.89 6.70
N GLU A 107 8.26 -9.70 6.77
CA GLU A 107 8.28 -10.99 7.48
C GLU A 107 9.25 -11.99 6.85
N ALA A 108 9.28 -12.04 5.51
CA ALA A 108 10.21 -12.89 4.77
C ALA A 108 11.67 -12.42 4.93
N GLU A 109 11.92 -11.12 4.89
CA GLU A 109 13.24 -10.52 5.11
C GLU A 109 13.76 -10.81 6.53
N ALA A 110 12.93 -10.61 7.54
CA ALA A 110 13.28 -10.93 8.94
C ALA A 110 13.66 -12.41 9.11
N THR A 111 13.03 -13.30 8.34
CA THR A 111 13.37 -14.73 8.33
C THR A 111 14.70 -14.98 7.62
N SER A 112 14.94 -14.34 6.47
CA SER A 112 16.21 -14.40 5.74
C SER A 112 17.40 -13.91 6.57
N ASP A 113 17.24 -12.81 7.30
CA ASP A 113 18.27 -12.25 8.17
C ASP A 113 18.69 -13.21 9.29
N ARG A 114 17.73 -13.96 9.86
CA ARG A 114 18.04 -15.01 10.84
C ARG A 114 18.89 -16.12 10.24
N TYR A 115 18.63 -16.51 8.99
CA TYR A 115 19.46 -17.49 8.29
C TYR A 115 20.88 -16.96 8.02
N ASN A 116 21.01 -15.70 7.61
CA ASN A 116 22.31 -15.06 7.42
C ASN A 116 23.12 -15.01 8.73
N LEU A 117 22.49 -14.61 9.84
CA LEU A 117 23.12 -14.62 11.16
C LEU A 117 23.52 -16.04 11.60
N ALA A 118 22.67 -17.04 11.35
CA ALA A 118 22.99 -18.44 11.63
C ALA A 118 24.22 -18.90 10.85
N ASN A 119 24.32 -18.59 9.56
CA ASN A 119 25.49 -18.91 8.73
C ASN A 119 26.78 -18.30 9.27
N VAL A 120 26.75 -17.02 9.64
CA VAL A 120 27.91 -16.34 10.25
C VAL A 120 28.29 -17.00 11.58
N PHE A 121 27.31 -17.30 12.42
CA PHE A 121 27.52 -17.99 13.69
C PHE A 121 28.16 -19.37 13.49
N PHE A 122 27.64 -20.21 12.58
CA PHE A 122 28.22 -21.51 12.29
C PHE A 122 29.65 -21.40 11.76
N ALA A 123 29.93 -20.44 10.89
CA ALA A 123 31.29 -20.21 10.39
C ALA A 123 32.28 -19.94 11.53
N VAL A 124 31.91 -19.08 12.50
CA VAL A 124 32.73 -18.79 13.67
C VAL A 124 32.92 -20.04 14.55
N VAL A 125 31.85 -20.79 14.82
CA VAL A 125 31.92 -22.00 15.64
C VAL A 125 32.79 -23.08 14.98
N LEU A 126 32.62 -23.32 13.68
CA LEU A 126 33.42 -24.28 12.92
C LEU A 126 34.89 -23.83 12.82
N PHE A 127 35.15 -22.53 12.73
CA PHE A 127 36.51 -21.99 12.77
C PHE A 127 37.20 -22.28 14.12
N ILE A 128 36.52 -22.06 15.24
CA ILE A 128 37.03 -22.39 16.59
C ILE A 128 37.28 -23.90 16.71
N ALA A 129 36.37 -24.72 16.19
CA ALA A 129 36.55 -26.17 16.13
C ALA A 129 37.80 -26.55 15.32
N GLY A 130 38.03 -25.92 14.17
CA GLY A 130 39.21 -26.12 13.34
C GLY A 130 40.52 -25.75 14.05
N LEU A 131 40.56 -24.62 14.76
CA LEU A 131 41.73 -24.18 15.54
C LEU A 131 42.15 -25.19 16.62
N THR A 132 41.20 -25.98 17.13
CA THR A 132 41.45 -27.02 18.13
C THR A 132 42.49 -28.04 17.66
N THR A 133 42.63 -28.25 16.35
CA THR A 133 43.61 -29.19 15.77
C THR A 133 45.07 -28.71 15.87
N ILE A 134 45.31 -27.40 16.03
CA ILE A 134 46.64 -26.79 16.07
C ILE A 134 47.17 -26.70 17.52
N ILE A 135 46.28 -26.71 18.52
CA ILE A 135 46.61 -26.49 19.93
C ILE A 135 47.20 -27.77 20.55
N GLN A 136 48.44 -27.69 21.04
CA GLN A 136 49.13 -28.83 21.68
C GLN A 136 48.74 -29.05 23.15
N ARG A 137 48.23 -28.02 23.83
CA ARG A 137 47.81 -28.13 25.24
C ARG A 137 46.43 -28.77 25.35
N ARG A 138 46.39 -30.00 25.85
CA ARG A 138 45.18 -30.83 25.98
C ARG A 138 44.05 -30.15 26.77
N SER A 139 44.36 -29.36 27.80
CA SER A 139 43.34 -28.62 28.56
C SER A 139 42.62 -27.56 27.70
N ILE A 140 43.38 -26.80 26.91
CA ILE A 140 42.83 -25.76 26.03
C ILE A 140 42.06 -26.40 24.87
N GLN A 141 42.57 -27.52 24.35
CA GLN A 141 41.93 -28.31 23.30
C GLN A 141 40.53 -28.79 23.73
N VAL A 142 40.40 -29.36 24.93
CA VAL A 142 39.11 -29.82 25.46
C VAL A 142 38.15 -28.65 25.68
N SER A 143 38.62 -27.51 26.16
CA SER A 143 37.77 -26.31 26.32
C SER A 143 37.21 -25.81 24.99
N PHE A 144 38.05 -25.65 23.96
CA PHE A 144 37.63 -25.18 22.64
C PHE A 144 36.68 -26.17 21.96
N LEU A 145 36.95 -27.47 22.07
CA LEU A 145 36.08 -28.52 21.54
C LEU A 145 34.71 -28.48 22.21
N SER A 146 34.67 -28.34 23.54
CA SER A 146 33.43 -28.30 24.30
C SER A 146 32.59 -27.08 23.92
N VAL A 147 33.20 -25.90 23.81
CA VAL A 147 32.52 -24.68 23.36
C VAL A 147 31.99 -24.84 21.94
N SER A 148 32.76 -25.46 21.05
CA SER A 148 32.35 -25.67 19.65
C SER A 148 31.17 -26.62 19.54
N ILE A 149 31.15 -27.71 20.31
CA ILE A 149 30.02 -28.66 20.35
C ILE A 149 28.77 -27.97 20.90
N LEU A 150 28.90 -27.21 21.99
CA LEU A 150 27.79 -26.44 22.57
C LEU A 150 27.27 -25.38 21.59
N GLY A 151 28.16 -24.68 20.89
CA GLY A 151 27.79 -23.71 19.86
C GLY A 151 27.04 -24.37 18.71
N LEU A 152 27.58 -25.47 18.16
CA LEU A 152 26.95 -26.22 17.06
C LEU A 152 25.57 -26.72 17.44
N THR A 153 25.44 -27.36 18.60
CA THR A 153 24.15 -27.88 19.09
C THR A 153 23.14 -26.76 19.32
N SER A 154 23.55 -25.65 19.93
CA SER A 154 22.68 -24.48 20.13
C SER A 154 22.22 -23.87 18.81
N GLY A 155 23.13 -23.73 17.83
CA GLY A 155 22.80 -23.24 16.50
C GLY A 155 21.84 -24.17 15.75
N LEU A 156 22.04 -25.49 15.86
CA LEU A 156 21.17 -26.50 15.25
C LEU A 156 19.75 -26.46 15.83
N VAL A 157 19.62 -26.28 17.14
CA VAL A 157 18.34 -26.12 17.82
C VAL A 157 17.64 -24.83 17.36
N LEU A 158 18.36 -23.70 17.29
CA LEU A 158 17.83 -22.43 16.81
C LEU A 158 17.32 -22.54 15.35
N LEU A 159 18.09 -23.19 14.48
CA LEU A 159 17.67 -23.46 13.11
C LEU A 159 16.40 -24.31 13.06
N ALA A 160 16.35 -25.41 13.83
CA ALA A 160 15.21 -26.32 13.84
C ALA A 160 13.92 -25.68 14.36
N LEU A 161 14.04 -24.65 15.21
CA LEU A 161 12.90 -23.88 15.74
C LEU A 161 12.51 -22.71 14.84
N THR A 162 13.30 -22.37 13.82
CA THR A 162 13.00 -21.26 12.91
C THR A 162 11.95 -21.70 11.86
N PRO A 163 10.80 -21.02 11.73
CA PRO A 163 9.77 -21.37 10.76
C PRO A 163 10.32 -21.34 9.31
N GLY A 164 9.91 -22.30 8.47
CA GLY A 164 10.29 -22.36 7.05
C GLY A 164 11.54 -23.19 6.70
N TRP A 165 12.26 -23.76 7.68
CA TRP A 165 13.43 -24.60 7.39
C TRP A 165 13.07 -25.91 6.66
N PHE A 166 11.94 -26.53 7.03
CA PHE A 166 11.48 -27.79 6.42
C PHE A 166 10.89 -27.64 5.01
N SER A 167 10.58 -26.42 4.56
CA SER A 167 10.04 -26.20 3.20
C SER A 167 11.11 -26.01 2.12
N LEU A 168 12.40 -26.05 2.50
CA LEU A 168 13.55 -25.95 1.58
C LEU A 168 14.28 -27.29 1.35
N ALA A 169 13.83 -28.39 1.99
CA ALA A 169 14.38 -29.73 1.85
C ALA A 169 13.43 -30.62 1.02
#